data_AF-A0A7C8ZDP6-F1
#
_entry.id   AF-A0A7C8ZDP6-F1
#
_cell.length_a   1.000
_cell.length_b   1.000
_cell.length_c   1.000
_cell.angle_alpha   90.00
_cell.angle_beta   90.00
_cell.angle_gamma   90.00
#
_symmetry.space_group_name_H-M   'P 1'
#
loop_
_entity.id
_entity.type
_entity.pdbx_description
1 polymer ?
#
loop_
_entity_poly.entity_id
_entity_poly.type
_entity_poly.pdbx_seq_one_letter_code
_entity_poly.pdbx_strand_id
1 'polypeptide(L)'
;MCKGMILEHIQVEADEKGKKTFIYLGDGGGDYCPSLRLRKDDQVMPRKGFPLWDRIQSNPSLVQANVHEWSSAEELERILTHLISGVLIDGDNPNCTSSSPSLTETSAQNTIVPTVE
;
A
#
# COMPACT_ATOMS: atom_id res chain seq x y z
N MET A 1 1.88 -16.17 -18.85
CA MET A 1 1.46 -16.66 -17.52
C MET A 1 0.53 -15.64 -16.89
N CYS A 2 -0.68 -16.01 -16.47
CA CYS A 2 -1.63 -15.09 -15.85
C CYS A 2 -1.47 -15.12 -14.33
N LYS A 3 -0.72 -14.17 -13.78
CA LYS A 3 -0.51 -14.06 -12.31
C LYS A 3 -1.82 -13.90 -11.54
N GLY A 4 -2.83 -13.25 -12.14
CA GLY A 4 -4.16 -13.10 -11.54
C GLY A 4 -4.89 -14.42 -11.28
N MET A 5 -4.88 -15.34 -12.24
CA MET A 5 -5.49 -16.66 -12.07
C MET A 5 -4.77 -17.52 -11.02
N ILE A 6 -3.44 -17.39 -10.95
CA ILE A 6 -2.64 -18.09 -9.95
C ILE A 6 -2.98 -17.56 -8.55
N LEU A 7 -3.08 -16.24 -8.38
CA LEU A 7 -3.47 -15.62 -7.11
C LEU A 7 -4.87 -16.08 -6.66
N GLU A 8 -5.86 -16.09 -7.55
CA GLU A 8 -7.22 -16.57 -7.24
C GLU A 8 -7.20 -18.02 -6.77
N HIS A 9 -6.44 -18.89 -7.42
CA HIS A 9 -6.33 -20.29 -7.02
C HIS A 9 -5.74 -20.44 -5.61
N ILE A 10 -4.66 -19.71 -5.32
CA ILE A 10 -4.04 -19.69 -3.98
C ILE A 10 -5.01 -19.16 -2.93
N GLN A 11 -5.80 -18.11 -3.25
CA GLN A 11 -6.81 -17.57 -2.35
C GLN A 11 -7.89 -18.60 -2.00
N VAL A 12 -8.37 -19.36 -3.00
CA VAL A 12 -9.36 -20.43 -2.79
C VAL A 12 -8.79 -21.52 -1.88
N GLU A 13 -7.59 -22.02 -2.15
CA GLU A 13 -6.95 -23.06 -1.32
C GLU A 13 -6.65 -22.58 0.11
N ALA A 14 -6.32 -21.30 0.27
CA ALA A 14 -6.08 -20.71 1.58
C ALA A 14 -7.36 -20.58 2.40
N ASP A 15 -8.46 -20.16 1.76
CA ASP A 15 -9.76 -19.98 2.42
C ASP A 15 -10.34 -21.31 2.94
N GLU A 16 -10.05 -22.44 2.29
CA GLU A 16 -10.38 -23.79 2.81
C GLU A 16 -9.72 -24.08 4.17
N LYS A 17 -8.59 -23.42 4.45
CA LYS A 17 -7.83 -23.53 5.70
C LYS A 17 -8.14 -22.38 6.67
N GLY A 18 -9.17 -21.58 6.37
CA GLY A 18 -9.59 -20.40 7.11
C GLY A 18 -9.14 -19.09 6.47
N LYS A 19 -9.84 -17.99 6.78
CA LYS A 19 -9.58 -16.66 6.21
C LYS A 19 -8.11 -16.25 6.43
N LYS A 20 -7.41 -15.95 5.33
CA LYS A 20 -6.04 -15.41 5.34
C LYS A 20 -6.01 -14.00 4.77
N THR A 21 -5.06 -13.21 5.24
CA THR A 21 -4.70 -11.91 4.67
C THR A 21 -3.54 -12.09 3.70
N PHE A 22 -3.66 -11.55 2.49
CA PHE A 22 -2.62 -11.61 1.47
C PHE A 22 -1.79 -10.33 1.44
N ILE A 23 -0.48 -10.48 1.24
CA ILE A 23 0.44 -9.38 0.96
C ILE A 23 1.07 -9.64 -0.41
N TYR A 24 0.76 -8.80 -1.39
CA TYR A 24 1.26 -8.93 -2.76
C TYR A 24 2.35 -7.90 -3.05
N LEU A 25 3.54 -8.33 -3.45
CA LEU A 25 4.66 -7.46 -3.80
C LEU A 25 4.89 -7.46 -5.32
N GLY A 26 5.11 -6.29 -5.91
CA GLY A 26 5.42 -6.21 -7.34
C GLY A 26 5.83 -4.81 -7.81
N ASP A 27 6.36 -4.75 -9.03
CA ASP A 27 6.83 -3.53 -9.69
C ASP A 27 6.37 -3.49 -11.17
N GLY A 28 6.28 -4.64 -11.83
CA GLY A 28 5.95 -4.76 -13.24
C GLY A 28 4.48 -4.53 -13.60
N GLY A 29 4.23 -4.12 -14.85
CA GLY A 29 2.85 -3.90 -15.33
C GLY A 29 1.99 -5.17 -15.36
N GLY A 30 2.61 -6.35 -15.46
CA GLY A 30 1.93 -7.64 -15.38
C GLY A 30 1.37 -7.97 -13.98
N ASP A 31 1.76 -7.20 -12.97
CA ASP A 31 1.31 -7.34 -11.60
C ASP A 31 0.06 -6.52 -11.29
N TYR A 32 -0.39 -5.66 -12.21
CA TYR A 32 -1.61 -4.87 -11.99
C TYR A 32 -2.87 -5.74 -11.94
N CYS A 33 -2.93 -6.74 -12.82
CA CYS A 33 -4.06 -7.67 -12.91
C CYS A 33 -4.31 -8.48 -11.62
N PRO A 34 -3.29 -9.06 -10.94
CA PRO A 34 -3.47 -9.65 -9.61
C PRO A 34 -3.79 -8.61 -8.53
N SER A 35 -3.26 -7.38 -8.58
CA SER A 35 -3.61 -6.35 -7.58
C SER A 35 -5.10 -5.99 -7.56
N LEU A 36 -5.79 -6.07 -8.69
CA LEU A 36 -7.24 -5.86 -8.79
C LEU A 36 -8.08 -6.98 -8.15
N ARG A 37 -7.47 -8.15 -7.88
CA ARG A 37 -8.14 -9.34 -7.30
C ARG A 37 -7.95 -9.46 -5.80
N LEU A 38 -7.13 -8.57 -5.22
CA LEU A 38 -6.95 -8.51 -3.78
C LEU A 38 -8.19 -7.90 -3.10
N ARG A 39 -8.51 -8.41 -1.93
CA ARG A 39 -9.68 -8.02 -1.12
C ARG A 39 -9.35 -6.78 -0.29
N LYS A 40 -10.37 -6.17 0.32
CA LYS A 40 -10.21 -4.98 1.16
C LYS A 40 -9.23 -5.13 2.32
N ASP A 41 -9.17 -6.33 2.91
CA ASP A 41 -8.29 -6.62 4.04
C ASP A 41 -6.87 -7.01 3.59
N ASP A 42 -6.67 -7.25 2.29
CA ASP A 42 -5.37 -7.59 1.72
C ASP A 42 -4.50 -6.34 1.55
N GLN A 43 -3.21 -6.58 1.30
CA GLN A 43 -2.17 -5.56 1.19
C GLN A 43 -1.48 -5.72 -0.17
N VAL A 44 -1.19 -4.59 -0.84
CA VAL A 44 -0.37 -4.56 -2.06
C VAL A 44 0.78 -3.60 -1.88
N MET A 45 1.97 -3.99 -2.31
CA MET A 45 3.21 -3.24 -2.12
C MET A 45 3.87 -2.89 -3.45
N PRO A 46 3.40 -1.84 -4.15
CA PRO A 46 3.95 -1.45 -5.45
C PRO A 46 5.25 -0.64 -5.34
N ARG A 47 6.25 -0.97 -6.16
CA ARG A 47 7.49 -0.18 -6.21
C ARG A 47 7.27 1.18 -6.87
N LYS A 48 7.63 2.28 -6.19
CA LYS A 48 7.50 3.65 -6.70
C LYS A 48 8.28 3.87 -7.98
N GLY A 49 7.67 4.55 -8.95
CA GLY A 49 8.27 4.85 -10.25
C GLY A 49 8.33 3.66 -11.21
N PHE A 50 7.60 2.57 -10.93
CA PHE A 50 7.48 1.41 -11.81
C PHE A 50 6.03 1.23 -12.30
N PRO A 51 5.82 0.48 -13.39
CA PRO A 51 4.52 0.42 -14.06
C PRO A 51 3.34 -0.07 -13.19
N LEU A 52 3.59 -0.89 -12.17
CA LEU A 52 2.53 -1.27 -11.22
C LEU A 52 2.04 -0.04 -10.44
N TRP A 53 2.97 0.70 -9.84
CA TRP A 53 2.65 1.89 -9.05
C TRP A 53 1.95 2.95 -9.90
N ASP A 54 2.43 3.21 -11.12
CA ASP A 54 1.81 4.17 -12.03
C ASP A 54 0.34 3.83 -12.34
N ARG A 55 0.05 2.55 -12.58
CA ARG A 55 -1.31 2.07 -12.90
C ARG A 55 -2.25 2.18 -11.71
N ILE A 56 -1.78 1.85 -10.51
CA ILE A 56 -2.54 1.99 -9.27
C ILE A 56 -2.82 3.47 -9.01
N GLN A 57 -1.81 4.33 -9.11
CA GLN A 57 -1.96 5.77 -8.88
C GLN A 57 -2.89 6.44 -9.89
N SER A 58 -2.94 5.93 -11.13
CA SER A 58 -3.83 6.44 -12.16
C SER A 58 -5.32 6.19 -11.86
N ASN A 59 -5.66 5.08 -11.19
CA ASN A 59 -7.04 4.70 -10.86
C ASN A 59 -7.12 3.95 -9.52
N PRO A 60 -6.88 4.63 -8.39
CA PRO A 60 -6.73 3.97 -7.09
C PRO A 60 -8.01 3.26 -6.64
N SER A 61 -9.19 3.73 -7.06
CA SER A 61 -10.48 3.13 -6.72
C SER A 61 -10.71 1.72 -7.26
N LEU A 62 -9.91 1.27 -8.23
CA LEU A 62 -10.01 -0.10 -8.78
C LEU A 62 -9.29 -1.14 -7.91
N VAL A 63 -8.36 -0.70 -7.06
CA VAL A 63 -7.65 -1.57 -6.13
C VAL A 63 -8.33 -1.48 -4.77
N GLN A 64 -8.93 -2.59 -4.34
CA GLN A 64 -9.61 -2.63 -3.04
C GLN A 64 -8.64 -2.81 -1.87
N ALA A 65 -7.49 -3.42 -2.12
CA ALA A 65 -6.46 -3.67 -1.13
C ALA A 65 -5.79 -2.39 -0.63
N ASN A 66 -5.22 -2.47 0.57
CA ASN A 66 -4.44 -1.39 1.15
C ASN A 66 -3.10 -1.29 0.42
N VAL A 67 -2.79 -0.09 -0.08
CA VAL A 67 -1.60 0.15 -0.91
C VAL A 67 -0.45 0.67 -0.04
N HIS A 68 0.70 -0.02 -0.11
CA HIS A 68 1.93 0.30 0.63
C HIS A 68 3.13 0.37 -0.30
N GLU A 69 3.27 1.51 -0.92
CA GLU A 69 4.37 1.86 -1.81
C GLU A 69 5.76 1.84 -1.15
N TRP A 70 6.79 1.46 -1.91
CA TRP A 70 8.18 1.43 -1.46
C TRP A 70 9.16 1.81 -2.58
N SER A 71 10.32 2.34 -2.21
CA SER A 71 11.33 2.85 -3.14
C SER A 71 12.68 2.14 -3.00
N SER A 72 13.04 1.74 -1.78
CA SER A 72 14.29 1.06 -1.44
C SER A 72 14.03 -0.27 -0.72
N ALA A 73 15.07 -1.09 -0.62
CA ALA A 73 15.00 -2.37 0.08
C ALA A 73 14.74 -2.18 1.58
N GLU A 74 15.32 -1.15 2.19
CA GLU A 74 15.15 -0.81 3.60
C GLU A 74 13.71 -0.34 3.89
N GLU A 75 13.12 0.43 2.98
CA GLU A 75 11.72 0.83 3.09
C GLU A 75 10.78 -0.37 2.95
N LEU A 76 11.06 -1.25 1.97
CA LEU A 76 10.31 -2.49 1.77
C LEU A 76 10.35 -3.38 3.02
N GLU A 77 11.54 -3.61 3.59
CA GLU A 77 11.73 -4.41 4.79
C GLU A 77 10.93 -3.84 5.97
N ARG A 78 11.05 -2.53 6.21
CA ARG A 78 10.35 -1.85 7.31
C ARG A 78 8.83 -1.99 7.20
N ILE A 79 8.28 -1.76 6.00
CA ILE A 79 6.83 -1.85 5.76
C ILE A 79 6.37 -3.30 5.88
N LEU A 80 7.06 -4.25 5.22
CA LEU A 80 6.68 -5.65 5.23
C LEU A 80 6.69 -6.23 6.65
N THR A 81 7.72 -5.91 7.44
CA THR A 81 7.82 -6.32 8.84
C THR A 81 6.67 -5.75 9.66
N HIS A 82 6.34 -4.47 9.48
CA HIS A 82 5.21 -3.85 10.15
C HIS A 82 3.87 -4.53 9.81
N LEU A 83 3.63 -4.85 8.53
CA LEU A 83 2.42 -5.54 8.09
C LEU A 83 2.30 -6.94 8.70
N ILE A 84 3.39 -7.71 8.70
CA ILE A 84 3.39 -9.06 9.28
C ILE A 84 3.16 -8.98 10.80
N SER A 85 3.82 -8.06 11.50
CA SER A 85 3.61 -7.86 12.93
C SER A 85 2.18 -7.41 13.25
N GLY A 86 1.59 -6.52 12.45
CA GLY A 86 0.19 -6.10 12.62
C GLY A 86 -0.79 -7.27 12.50
N VAL A 87 -0.57 -8.15 11.50
CA VAL A 87 -1.38 -9.36 11.31
C VAL A 87 -1.29 -10.34 12.49
N LEU A 88 -0.17 -10.35 13.22
CA LEU A 88 -0.01 -11.17 14.42
C LEU A 88 -0.72 -10.58 15.65
N ILE A 89 -0.95 -9.27 15.68
CA ILE A 89 -1.58 -8.56 16.81
C ILE A 89 -3.11 -8.57 16.67
N ASP A 90 -3.65 -8.51 15.46
CA ASP A 90 -5.11 -8.59 15.21
C ASP A 90 -5.75 -9.96 15.55
N GLY A 91 -4.92 -10.97 15.86
CA GLY A 91 -5.36 -12.27 16.41
C GLY A 91 -5.71 -12.24 17.90
N ASP A 92 -5.30 -11.18 18.62
CA ASP A 92 -5.56 -10.93 20.05
C ASP A 92 -6.14 -9.50 20.21
N ASN A 93 -7.44 -9.35 19.89
CA ASN A 93 -8.34 -8.20 20.03
C ASN A 93 -8.03 -7.14 21.14
N PRO A 94 -8.64 -5.93 21.12
CA PRO A 94 -8.61 -4.80 20.17
C PRO A 94 -8.07 -3.51 20.82
N ASN A 95 -7.24 -2.71 20.14
CA ASN A 95 -7.44 -1.25 20.07
C ASN A 95 -6.34 -0.52 19.29
N CYS A 96 -6.77 0.56 18.64
CA CYS A 96 -6.05 1.82 18.49
C CYS A 96 -5.14 2.06 17.27
N THR A 97 -5.78 2.77 16.33
CA THR A 97 -5.37 4.06 15.75
C THR A 97 -4.22 4.09 14.74
N SER A 98 -4.62 4.02 13.49
CA SER A 98 -3.93 4.56 12.33
C SER A 98 -3.58 6.04 12.54
N SER A 99 -2.28 6.33 12.65
CA SER A 99 -1.74 7.68 12.54
C SER A 99 -1.16 7.85 11.14
N SER A 100 -1.96 8.40 10.22
CA SER A 100 -1.46 8.89 8.93
C SER A 100 -0.71 10.22 9.16
N PRO A 101 0.52 10.40 8.67
CA PRO A 101 1.17 11.71 8.74
C PRO A 101 0.52 12.64 7.70
N SER A 102 -0.20 13.65 8.19
CA SER A 102 -0.71 14.78 7.41
C SER A 102 0.47 15.68 7.00
N LEU A 103 0.67 15.85 5.70
CA LEU A 103 1.50 16.94 5.17
C LEU A 103 0.71 18.24 5.33
N THR A 104 1.14 19.10 6.25
CA THR A 104 0.62 20.48 6.34
C THR A 104 1.58 21.41 5.61
N GLU A 105 1.02 22.13 4.63
CA GLU A 105 1.59 23.30 4.00
C GLU A 105 1.95 24.33 5.06
N THR A 106 3.14 24.94 4.98
CA THR A 106 3.44 26.17 5.73
C THR A 106 3.76 27.29 4.76
N SER A 107 2.78 28.19 4.61
CA SER A 107 2.92 29.54 4.08
C SER A 107 3.42 30.46 5.20
N ALA A 108 4.48 31.24 4.93
CA ALA A 108 4.90 32.38 5.74
C ALA A 108 5.46 33.45 4.78
N GLN A 109 4.63 34.40 4.34
CA GLN A 109 4.38 35.72 4.93
C GLN A 109 5.36 36.82 4.47
N ASN A 110 4.78 37.65 3.60
CA ASN A 110 5.08 39.04 3.25
C ASN A 110 5.43 39.92 4.45
N THR A 111 6.47 40.77 4.39
CA THR A 111 6.66 41.93 5.28
C THR A 111 7.63 42.99 4.69
N ILE A 112 7.03 44.12 4.28
CA ILE A 112 7.40 45.54 4.51
C ILE A 112 8.61 46.17 3.79
N VAL A 113 8.29 47.25 3.06
CA VAL A 113 9.11 48.32 2.48
C VAL A 113 9.65 49.27 3.57
N PRO A 114 10.81 49.92 3.36
CA PRO A 114 10.88 51.33 3.73
C PRO A 114 11.46 52.22 2.62
N THR A 115 10.78 53.34 2.42
CA THR A 115 11.27 54.56 1.76
C THR A 115 12.30 55.24 2.66
N VAL A 116 13.42 55.73 2.11
CA VAL A 116 14.02 57.05 2.46
C VAL A 116 15.06 57.47 1.39
N GLU A 117 14.90 58.75 1.00
CA GLU A 117 15.72 59.67 0.15
C GLU A 117 15.96 59.35 -1.33
#